data_AF-A0A2D7DUD9-F1
#
_entry.id   AF-A0A2D7DUD9-F1
#
_cell.length_a   1.000
_cell.length_b   1.000
_cell.length_c   1.000
_cell.angle_alpha   90.00
_cell.angle_beta   90.00
_cell.angle_gamma   90.00
#
_symmetry.space_group_name_H-M   'P 1'
#
loop_
_entity.id
_entity.type
_entity.pdbx_description
1 polymer ?
#
loop_
_entity_poly.entity_id
_entity_poly.type
_entity_poly.pdbx_seq_one_letter_code
_entity_poly.pdbx_strand_id
1 'polypeptide(L)'
;KFLGIYPDTTDIDKNYFDLVNGVFTNNNSSKGCYAGRNIIVLKKFLGMKFDMVESVYINRTERMELLELIIKYYQTHIQGFKPPNALNILHEVFD
;
A
#
# COMPACT_ATOMS: atom_id res chain seq x y z
N LYS A 1 -2.45 -0.71 15.95
CA LYS A 1 -1.69 0.30 15.17
C LYS A 1 -0.35 -0.31 14.80
N PHE A 2 -0.19 -0.91 13.61
CA PHE A 2 0.95 -1.80 13.33
C PHE A 2 1.72 -1.51 12.06
N LEU A 3 1.14 -0.76 11.10
CA LEU A 3 1.88 -0.42 9.89
C LEU A 3 2.73 0.82 10.05
N GLY A 4 2.33 1.81 10.87
CA GLY A 4 3.01 3.12 10.97
C GLY A 4 2.54 4.15 9.93
N ILE A 5 1.74 3.72 8.96
CA ILE A 5 1.02 4.58 8.00
C ILE A 5 -0.42 4.84 8.46
N TYR A 6 -0.92 6.04 8.15
CA TYR A 6 -2.31 6.43 8.38
C TYR A 6 -2.83 7.24 7.19
N PRO A 7 -3.07 6.60 6.03
CA PRO A 7 -3.80 7.26 4.97
C PRO A 7 -5.19 7.67 5.49
N ASP A 8 -5.77 8.71 4.89
CA ASP A 8 -7.15 9.07 5.17
C ASP A 8 -8.08 7.99 4.63
N THR A 9 -8.74 7.28 5.53
CA THR A 9 -9.68 6.20 5.21
C THR A 9 -11.14 6.65 5.17
N THR A 10 -11.42 7.96 5.28
CA THR A 10 -12.80 8.50 5.25
C THR A 10 -13.55 8.09 3.99
N ASP A 11 -12.83 8.05 2.86
CA ASP A 11 -13.37 7.77 1.54
C ASP A 11 -12.91 6.41 0.99
N ILE A 12 -12.67 5.43 1.86
CA ILE A 12 -12.03 4.15 1.52
C ILE A 12 -12.73 3.39 0.37
N ASP A 13 -14.01 3.63 0.10
CA ASP A 13 -14.74 2.96 -0.98
C ASP A 13 -14.40 3.47 -2.38
N LYS A 14 -13.72 4.61 -2.53
CA LYS A 14 -13.40 5.20 -3.84
C LYS A 14 -12.36 4.38 -4.63
N ASN A 15 -12.36 4.54 -5.96
CA ASN A 15 -11.66 3.62 -6.88
C ASN A 15 -10.14 3.81 -6.93
N TYR A 16 -9.65 4.99 -6.57
CA TYR A 16 -8.23 5.34 -6.64
C TYR A 16 -7.69 5.66 -5.25
N PHE A 17 -6.38 5.48 -5.09
CA PHE A 17 -5.62 6.00 -3.97
C PHE A 17 -4.59 6.99 -4.50
N ASP A 18 -4.70 8.25 -4.09
CA ASP A 18 -3.71 9.28 -4.37
C ASP A 18 -2.55 9.13 -3.39
N LEU A 19 -1.42 8.64 -3.88
CA LEU A 19 -0.23 8.39 -3.06
C LEU A 19 0.33 9.68 -2.44
N VAL A 20 0.25 10.80 -3.16
CA VAL A 20 0.85 12.08 -2.75
C VAL A 20 0.02 12.71 -1.64
N ASN A 21 -1.30 12.74 -1.81
CA ASN A 21 -2.20 13.31 -0.82
C ASN A 21 -2.55 12.32 0.30
N GLY A 22 -2.32 11.02 0.07
CA GLY A 22 -2.62 9.96 1.03
C GLY A 22 -4.11 9.72 1.26
N VAL A 23 -4.93 9.94 0.23
CA VAL A 23 -6.40 9.87 0.30
C VAL A 23 -6.97 8.96 -0.77
N PHE A 24 -8.13 8.37 -0.50
CA PHE A 24 -8.94 7.70 -1.52
C PHE A 24 -9.76 8.70 -2.31
N THR A 25 -9.82 8.54 -3.64
CA THR A 25 -10.47 9.49 -4.55
C THR A 25 -11.08 8.80 -5.77
N ASN A 26 -12.03 9.45 -6.43
CA ASN A 26 -12.54 9.04 -7.75
C ASN A 26 -11.86 9.81 -8.89
N ASN A 27 -11.01 10.78 -8.53
CA ASN A 27 -10.27 11.58 -9.49
C ASN A 27 -8.89 10.95 -9.76
N ASN A 28 -8.62 10.60 -11.00
CA ASN A 28 -7.33 10.06 -11.44
C ASN A 28 -6.39 11.13 -12.03
N SER A 29 -6.57 12.41 -11.66
CA SER A 29 -5.83 13.50 -12.28
C SER A 29 -4.38 13.62 -11.81
N SER A 30 -4.02 13.03 -10.67
CA SER A 30 -2.65 13.10 -10.16
C SER A 30 -1.80 11.96 -10.74
N LYS A 31 -0.55 12.25 -11.09
CA LYS A 31 0.42 11.24 -11.58
C LYS A 31 0.73 10.15 -10.53
N GLY A 32 0.26 10.31 -9.30
CA GLY A 32 0.45 9.40 -8.18
C GLY A 32 -0.82 8.62 -7.80
N CYS A 33 -1.87 8.62 -8.64
CA CYS A 33 -3.07 7.82 -8.39
C CYS A 33 -2.86 6.34 -8.80
N TYR A 34 -3.13 5.44 -7.85
CA TYR A 34 -3.12 3.99 -8.06
C TYR A 34 -4.56 3.47 -8.07
N ALA A 35 -4.82 2.40 -8.82
CA ALA A 35 -6.15 1.79 -8.97
C ALA A 35 -6.08 0.27 -9.04
N GLY A 36 -7.25 -0.38 -9.17
CA GLY A 36 -7.34 -1.80 -9.50
C GLY A 36 -7.03 -2.72 -8.31
N ARG A 37 -6.43 -3.87 -8.62
CA ARG A 37 -6.23 -4.96 -7.66
C ARG A 37 -5.44 -4.52 -6.43
N ASN A 38 -4.39 -3.72 -6.64
CA ASN A 38 -3.46 -3.26 -5.61
C ASN A 38 -4.20 -2.42 -4.55
N ILE A 39 -5.19 -1.65 -5.00
CA ILE A 39 -6.04 -0.83 -4.13
C ILE A 39 -7.07 -1.69 -3.39
N ILE A 40 -7.68 -2.66 -4.06
CA ILE A 40 -8.57 -3.63 -3.39
C ILE A 40 -7.82 -4.35 -2.28
N VAL A 41 -6.58 -4.79 -2.56
CA VAL A 41 -5.73 -5.47 -1.60
C VAL A 41 -5.34 -4.50 -0.46
N LEU A 42 -4.87 -3.29 -0.77
CA LEU A 42 -4.53 -2.28 0.24
C LEU A 42 -5.70 -2.03 1.21
N LYS A 43 -6.92 -1.86 0.70
CA LYS A 43 -8.13 -1.68 1.52
C LYS A 43 -8.39 -2.85 2.46
N LYS A 44 -8.14 -4.09 2.03
CA LYS A 44 -8.28 -5.27 2.91
C LYS A 44 -7.33 -5.21 4.10
N PHE A 45 -6.12 -4.67 3.91
CA PHE A 45 -5.14 -4.54 5.00
C PHE A 45 -5.38 -3.30 5.87
N LEU A 46 -5.96 -2.22 5.31
CA LEU A 46 -6.33 -1.02 6.06
C LEU A 46 -7.59 -1.28 6.90
N GLY A 47 -7.41 -1.40 8.21
CA GLY A 47 -8.51 -1.65 9.15
C GLY A 47 -8.72 -3.12 9.50
N MET A 48 -7.94 -4.02 8.90
CA MET A 48 -7.87 -5.41 9.33
C MET A 48 -7.23 -5.54 10.71
N LYS A 49 -7.80 -6.40 11.54
CA LYS A 49 -7.13 -6.87 12.75
C LYS A 49 -6.05 -7.89 12.34
N PHE A 50 -4.85 -7.77 12.90
CA PHE A 50 -3.68 -8.55 12.47
C PHE A 50 -3.87 -10.08 12.61
N ASP A 51 -4.66 -10.50 13.59
CA ASP A 51 -5.10 -11.88 13.80
C ASP A 51 -5.93 -12.46 12.64
N MET A 52 -6.48 -11.61 11.76
CA MET A 52 -7.22 -12.02 10.56
C MET A 52 -6.36 -12.07 9.30
N VAL A 53 -5.05 -11.77 9.36
CA VAL A 53 -4.18 -11.73 8.18
C VAL A 53 -4.13 -13.06 7.42
N GLU A 54 -4.22 -14.18 8.12
CA GLU A 54 -4.23 -15.51 7.50
C GLU A 54 -5.47 -15.75 6.60
N SER A 55 -6.53 -14.96 6.78
CA SER A 55 -7.74 -15.02 5.94
C SER A 55 -7.61 -14.25 4.62
N VAL A 56 -6.55 -13.46 4.43
CA VAL A 56 -6.31 -12.71 3.20
C VAL A 56 -5.47 -13.52 2.23
N TYR A 57 -6.16 -14.18 1.31
CA TYR A 57 -5.51 -14.84 0.19
C TYR A 57 -5.11 -13.81 -0.88
N ILE A 58 -3.82 -13.53 -0.95
CA ILE A 58 -3.17 -12.81 -2.05
C ILE A 58 -1.98 -13.61 -2.56
N ASN A 59 -1.78 -13.57 -3.87
CA ASN A 59 -0.68 -14.25 -4.54
C ASN A 59 0.64 -13.49 -4.37
N ARG A 60 1.73 -14.10 -4.84
CA ARG A 60 3.08 -13.53 -4.74
C ARG A 60 3.18 -12.13 -5.37
N THR A 61 2.63 -11.96 -6.58
CA THR A 61 2.66 -10.68 -7.30
C THR A 61 1.92 -9.59 -6.52
N GLU A 62 0.70 -9.89 -6.05
CA GLU A 62 -0.10 -8.94 -5.26
C GLU A 62 0.61 -8.54 -3.96
N ARG A 63 1.36 -9.45 -3.33
CA ARG A 63 2.17 -9.15 -2.13
C ARG A 63 3.30 -8.18 -2.45
N MET A 64 4.02 -8.39 -3.56
CA MET A 64 5.13 -7.51 -3.96
C MET A 64 4.61 -6.13 -4.35
N GLU A 65 3.55 -6.06 -5.15
CA GLU A 65 2.93 -4.80 -5.56
C GLU A 65 2.40 -4.00 -4.38
N LEU A 66 1.77 -4.66 -3.39
CA LEU A 66 1.33 -4.01 -2.16
C LEU A 66 2.52 -3.48 -1.36
N LEU A 67 3.59 -4.26 -1.22
CA LEU A 67 4.77 -3.87 -0.46
C LEU A 67 5.46 -2.65 -1.11
N GLU A 68 5.63 -2.67 -2.43
CA GLU A 68 6.15 -1.53 -3.19
C GLU A 68 5.30 -0.27 -3.00
N LEU A 69 3.96 -0.41 -3.02
CA LEU A 69 3.04 0.69 -2.81
C LEU A 69 3.21 1.30 -1.40
N ILE A 70 3.31 0.47 -0.37
CA ILE A 70 3.54 0.90 1.01
C ILE A 70 4.89 1.63 1.14
N ILE A 71 5.94 1.12 0.50
CA ILE A 71 7.28 1.71 0.54
C ILE A 71 7.31 3.05 -0.18
N LYS A 72 6.66 3.16 -1.35
CA LYS A 72 6.52 4.44 -2.06
C LYS A 72 5.72 5.46 -1.25
N TYR A 73 4.69 5.02 -0.53
CA TYR A 73 3.95 5.90 0.39
C TYR A 73 4.89 6.42 1.49
N TYR A 74 5.69 5.55 2.09
CA TYR A 74 6.67 5.94 3.10
C TYR A 74 7.70 6.95 2.59
N GLN A 75 8.26 6.73 1.41
CA GLN A 75 9.19 7.65 0.78
C GLN A 75 8.55 9.03 0.51
N THR A 76 7.25 9.06 0.26
CA THR A 76 6.50 10.27 -0.05
C THR A 76 6.17 11.08 1.22
N HIS A 77 5.82 10.40 2.31
CA HIS A 77 5.28 11.04 3.52
C HIS A 77 6.28 11.15 4.68
N ILE A 78 7.39 10.40 4.65
CA ILE A 78 8.41 10.43 5.70
C ILE A 78 9.73 10.97 5.14
N GLN A 79 10.08 12.18 5.57
CA GLN A 79 11.35 12.80 5.20
C GLN A 79 12.53 11.93 5.66
N GLY A 80 13.47 11.68 4.74
CA GLY A 80 14.66 10.88 5.04
C GLY A 80 14.41 9.38 5.15
N PHE A 81 13.20 8.89 4.85
CA PHE A 81 12.94 7.47 4.76
C PHE A 81 13.79 6.84 3.66
N LYS A 82 14.62 5.87 4.03
CA LYS A 82 15.38 5.05 3.11
C LYS A 82 14.70 3.69 3.02
N PRO A 83 14.36 3.21 1.82
CA PRO A 83 13.83 1.87 1.68
C PRO A 83 14.82 0.87 2.29
N PRO A 84 14.35 -0.12 3.06
CA PRO A 84 15.23 -1.08 3.67
C PRO A 84 15.95 -1.90 2.59
N ASN A 85 17.26 -2.09 2.71
CA ASN A 85 18.04 -2.95 1.80
C ASN A 85 17.47 -4.38 1.71
N ALA A 86 16.81 -4.82 2.78
CA ALA A 86 16.10 -6.10 2.83
C ALA A 86 14.99 -6.21 1.77
N LEU A 87 14.43 -5.10 1.27
CA LEU A 87 13.45 -5.14 0.18
C LEU A 87 14.09 -5.71 -1.09
N ASN A 88 15.27 -5.24 -1.47
CA ASN A 88 15.98 -5.71 -2.67
C ASN A 88 16.34 -7.19 -2.54
N ILE A 89 16.80 -7.61 -1.35
CA ILE A 89 17.10 -9.00 -1.05
C ILE A 89 15.83 -9.86 -1.08
N LEU A 90 14.68 -9.34 -0.62
CA LEU A 90 13.40 -10.02 -0.73
C LEU A 90 13.06 -10.28 -2.21
N HIS A 91 13.18 -9.28 -3.09
CA HIS A 91 12.94 -9.49 -4.51
C HIS A 91 13.84 -10.60 -5.08
N GLU A 92 15.15 -10.57 -4.77
CA GLU A 92 16.13 -11.56 -5.24
C GLU A 92 15.91 -12.98 -4.72
N VAL A 93 15.50 -13.16 -3.47
CA VAL A 93 15.28 -14.50 -2.88
C VAL A 93 13.95 -15.10 -3.33
N PHE A 94 12.98 -14.26 -3.64
CA PHE A 94 11.67 -14.73 -4.06
C PHE A 94 11.60 -14.99 -5.57
N ASP A 95 12.44 -14.36 -6.40
CA ASP A 95 12.56 -14.60 -7.86
C ASP A 95 12.99 -16.02 -8.21
#